data_AF-A0A453MD23-F1
#
_entry.id   AF-A0A453MD23-F1
#
_cell.length_a   1.000
_cell.length_b   1.000
_cell.length_c   1.000
_cell.angle_alpha   90.00
_cell.angle_beta   90.00
_cell.angle_gamma   90.00
#
_symmetry.space_group_name_H-M   'P 1'
#
loop_
_entity.id
_entity.type
_entity.pdbx_description
1 polymer ?
#
loop_
_entity_poly.entity_id
_entity_poly.type
_entity_poly.pdbx_seq_one_letter_code
_entity_poly.pdbx_strand_id
1 'polypeptide(L)'
;MDQFIDLCILSGCDYCENIKGIGGQRALKLIRQHGCIEEVVQNLHKRYTVPEDWPYQEVRTLFKQPNVCTEIPDFQWTSADKEGLVNFLAFENSFSSDRVEKAAVEKIKAASDKYSPAGRAKLLTPVANLSGSTDKESKCVLGASGQGLRSRTAVQVCSSSSSGFRYGSSSSKPLVLGRQSGVHVKPPTFSFI
;
A
#
# COMPACT_ATOMS: atom_id res chain seq x y z
N MET A 1 0.36 18.64 -6.29
CA MET A 1 0.16 17.41 -5.50
C MET A 1 -1.28 16.92 -5.59
N ASP A 2 -2.25 17.83 -5.43
CA ASP A 2 -3.69 17.52 -5.40
C ASP A 2 -4.20 16.71 -6.59
N GLN A 3 -3.78 17.06 -7.81
CA GLN A 3 -4.18 16.33 -9.02
C GLN A 3 -3.74 14.84 -9.00
N PHE A 4 -2.61 14.54 -8.37
CA PHE A 4 -2.13 13.16 -8.27
C PHE A 4 -2.95 12.37 -7.24
N ILE A 5 -3.31 13.00 -6.12
CA ILE A 5 -4.22 12.40 -5.13
C ILE A 5 -5.58 12.12 -5.76
N ASP A 6 -6.11 13.09 -6.49
CA ASP A 6 -7.37 12.97 -7.21
C ASP A 6 -7.35 11.87 -8.28
N LEU A 7 -6.22 11.73 -8.98
CA LEU A 7 -5.97 10.61 -9.88
C LEU A 7 -6.01 9.26 -9.14
N CYS A 8 -5.36 9.14 -7.99
CA CYS A 8 -5.36 7.91 -7.20
C CYS A 8 -6.76 7.54 -6.72
N ILE A 9 -7.52 8.52 -6.23
CA ILE A 9 -8.91 8.32 -5.79
C ILE A 9 -9.80 7.86 -6.95
N LEU A 10 -9.73 8.52 -8.10
CA LEU A 10 -10.50 8.12 -9.30
C LEU A 10 -10.07 6.78 -9.90
N SER A 11 -8.80 6.41 -9.74
CA SER A 11 -8.27 5.13 -10.22
C SER A 11 -8.74 3.95 -9.36
N GLY A 12 -9.20 4.23 -8.15
CA GLY A 12 -9.55 3.27 -7.11
C GLY A 12 -8.52 3.27 -5.99
N CYS A 13 -8.98 3.54 -4.77
CA CYS A 13 -8.19 3.46 -3.54
C CYS A 13 -8.99 2.71 -2.46
N ASP A 14 -8.32 2.35 -1.36
CA ASP A 14 -8.95 1.52 -0.32
C ASP A 14 -9.89 2.29 0.64
N TYR A 15 -9.95 3.63 0.51
CA TYR A 15 -10.64 4.50 1.47
C TYR A 15 -12.03 4.96 1.01
N CYS A 16 -12.39 4.77 -0.26
CA CYS A 16 -13.71 5.09 -0.78
C CYS A 16 -14.06 4.24 -2.00
N GLU A 17 -15.34 4.16 -2.33
CA GLU A 17 -15.80 3.49 -3.54
C GLU A 17 -15.24 4.15 -4.81
N ASN A 18 -15.14 3.37 -5.88
CA ASN A 18 -14.73 3.84 -7.20
C ASN A 18 -15.94 4.02 -8.13
N ILE A 19 -15.77 4.86 -9.15
CA ILE A 19 -16.78 5.02 -10.20
C ILE A 19 -16.61 3.89 -11.21
N LYS A 20 -17.61 2.99 -11.31
CA LYS A 20 -17.57 1.85 -12.22
C LYS A 20 -17.26 2.27 -13.66
N GLY A 21 -16.27 1.63 -14.28
CA GLY A 21 -15.83 1.95 -15.64
C GLY A 21 -14.84 3.12 -15.75
N ILE A 22 -14.37 3.66 -14.62
CA ILE A 22 -13.20 4.53 -14.52
C ILE A 22 -12.10 3.77 -13.79
N GLY A 23 -10.98 3.54 -14.48
CA GLY A 23 -9.75 3.00 -13.89
C GLY A 23 -8.57 3.88 -14.30
N GLY A 24 -7.34 3.48 -13.96
CA GLY A 24 -6.14 4.34 -14.06
C GLY A 24 -5.96 5.09 -15.38
N GLN A 25 -6.12 4.43 -16.53
CA GLN A 25 -5.96 5.07 -17.85
C GLN A 25 -7.01 6.16 -18.11
N ARG A 26 -8.25 5.94 -17.66
CA ARG A 26 -9.35 6.88 -17.89
C ARG A 26 -9.33 8.00 -16.85
N ALA A 27 -9.01 7.67 -15.60
CA ALA A 27 -8.78 8.64 -14.54
C ALA A 27 -7.68 9.64 -14.94
N LEU A 28 -6.56 9.16 -15.49
CA LEU A 28 -5.47 10.02 -15.97
C LEU A 28 -5.93 10.99 -17.06
N LYS A 29 -6.75 10.53 -18.01
CA LYS A 29 -7.31 11.40 -19.06
C LYS A 29 -8.22 12.48 -18.47
N LEU A 30 -9.11 12.08 -17.55
CA LEU A 30 -10.05 12.98 -16.90
C LEU A 30 -9.34 14.05 -16.06
N ILE A 31 -8.35 13.67 -15.25
CA ILE A 31 -7.57 14.61 -14.45
C ILE A 31 -6.73 15.55 -15.32
N ARG A 32 -6.17 15.08 -16.43
CA ARG A 32 -5.47 15.97 -17.38
C ARG A 32 -6.40 16.98 -18.06
N GLN A 33 -7.68 16.65 -18.21
CA GLN A 33 -8.67 17.51 -18.86
C GLN A 33 -9.31 18.51 -17.89
N HIS A 34 -9.62 18.06 -16.67
CA HIS A 34 -10.45 18.78 -15.70
C HIS A 34 -9.71 19.20 -14.42
N GLY A 35 -8.48 18.72 -14.22
CA GLY A 35 -7.63 19.14 -13.09
C GLY A 35 -8.01 18.58 -11.72
N CYS A 36 -9.29 18.47 -11.36
CA CYS A 36 -9.76 17.99 -10.05
C CYS A 36 -11.03 17.11 -10.15
N ILE A 37 -11.32 16.35 -9.10
CA ILE A 37 -12.49 15.47 -9.03
C ILE A 37 -13.81 16.24 -9.19
N GLU A 38 -13.92 17.43 -8.62
CA GLU A 38 -15.10 18.28 -8.67
C GLU A 38 -15.51 18.57 -10.13
N GLU A 39 -14.56 19.03 -10.95
CA GLU A 39 -14.78 19.29 -12.36
C GLU A 39 -15.03 18.01 -13.16
N VAL A 40 -14.36 16.90 -12.80
CA VAL A 40 -14.59 15.60 -13.43
C VAL A 40 -16.04 15.13 -13.22
N VAL A 41 -16.56 15.24 -11.99
CA VAL A 41 -17.94 14.81 -11.66
C VAL A 41 -18.96 15.69 -12.37
N GLN A 42 -18.74 17.01 -12.45
CA GLN A 42 -19.63 17.93 -13.18
C GLN A 42 -19.69 17.65 -14.68
N ASN A 43 -18.55 17.27 -15.28
CA ASN A 43 -18.45 16.99 -16.72
C ASN A 43 -18.57 15.49 -17.06
N LEU A 44 -18.94 14.66 -16.08
CA LEU A 44 -19.00 13.23 -16.28
C LEU A 44 -20.21 12.86 -17.15
N HIS A 45 -20.03 11.90 -18.05
CA HIS A 45 -21.14 11.41 -18.86
C HIS A 45 -22.16 10.68 -17.98
N LYS A 46 -23.46 10.90 -18.21
CA LYS A 46 -24.58 10.29 -17.45
C LYS A 46 -24.59 8.76 -17.36
N ARG A 47 -23.78 8.07 -18.17
CA ARG A 47 -23.60 6.61 -18.11
C ARG A 47 -22.82 6.16 -16.87
N TYR A 48 -22.10 7.07 -16.22
CA TYR A 48 -21.34 6.81 -15.01
C TYR A 48 -22.20 7.19 -13.80
N THR A 49 -22.36 6.24 -12.89
CA THR A 49 -23.03 6.48 -11.62
C THR A 49 -21.97 6.87 -10.60
N VAL A 50 -22.09 8.09 -10.07
CA VAL A 50 -21.30 8.55 -8.93
C VAL A 50 -22.05 8.17 -7.65
N PRO A 51 -21.39 7.57 -6.65
CA PRO A 51 -22.02 7.32 -5.36
C PRO A 51 -22.54 8.63 -4.73
N GLU A 52 -23.71 8.60 -4.11
CA GLU A 52 -24.37 9.80 -3.56
C GLU A 52 -23.56 10.38 -2.39
N ASP A 53 -23.15 9.53 -1.45
CA ASP A 53 -22.31 9.87 -0.31
C ASP A 53 -20.83 9.54 -0.57
N TRP A 54 -20.25 10.06 -1.65
CA TRP A 54 -18.86 9.75 -2.00
C TRP A 54 -17.85 10.62 -1.22
N PRO A 55 -17.08 10.08 -0.24
CA PRO A 55 -16.30 10.88 0.70
C PRO A 55 -14.90 11.25 0.13
N TYR A 56 -14.81 11.57 -1.16
CA TYR A 56 -13.51 11.81 -1.82
C TYR A 56 -12.73 12.99 -1.20
N GLN A 57 -13.42 13.99 -0.63
CA GLN A 57 -12.80 15.15 0.02
C GLN A 57 -12.11 14.78 1.34
N GLU A 58 -12.74 13.91 2.13
CA GLU A 58 -12.18 13.37 3.37
C GLU A 58 -10.96 12.50 3.05
N VAL A 59 -11.07 11.65 2.04
CA VAL A 59 -9.97 10.83 1.55
C VAL A 59 -8.81 11.69 1.02
N ARG A 60 -9.11 12.76 0.28
CA ARG A 60 -8.09 13.72 -0.18
C ARG A 60 -7.37 14.36 1.01
N THR A 61 -8.10 14.68 2.07
CA THR A 61 -7.52 15.22 3.31
C THR A 61 -6.65 14.17 4.00
N LEU A 62 -7.11 12.93 4.10
CA LEU A 62 -6.33 11.81 4.66
C LEU A 62 -5.00 11.60 3.91
N PHE A 63 -5.01 11.68 2.58
CA PHE A 63 -3.77 11.58 1.79
C PHE A 63 -2.82 12.75 2.00
N LYS A 64 -3.33 13.97 2.26
CA LYS A 64 -2.52 15.16 2.52
C LYS A 64 -1.98 15.21 3.95
N GLN A 65 -2.80 14.76 4.90
CA GLN A 65 -2.56 14.82 6.34
C GLN A 65 -2.76 13.43 6.92
N PRO A 66 -1.91 12.45 6.55
CA PRO A 66 -2.00 11.13 7.14
C PRO A 66 -1.62 11.20 8.61
N ASN A 67 -2.27 10.38 9.43
CA ASN A 67 -1.90 10.23 10.83
C ASN A 67 -0.59 9.44 10.91
N VAL A 68 0.54 10.16 11.01
CA VAL A 68 1.89 9.60 11.08
C VAL A 68 2.61 10.03 12.35
N CYS A 69 3.44 9.14 12.90
CA CYS A 69 4.34 9.49 13.99
C CYS A 69 5.54 10.26 13.43
N THR A 70 5.74 11.51 13.85
CA THR A 70 6.90 12.34 13.46
C THR A 70 8.10 12.15 14.38
N GLU A 71 7.83 11.86 15.66
CA GLU A 71 8.85 11.67 16.69
C GLU A 71 9.36 10.22 16.69
N ILE A 72 9.99 9.81 15.59
CA ILE A 72 10.56 8.47 15.44
C ILE A 72 11.96 8.47 16.08
N PRO A 73 12.24 7.66 17.10
CA PRO A 73 13.58 7.55 17.67
C PRO A 73 14.57 6.99 16.64
N ASP A 74 15.86 7.28 16.83
CA ASP A 74 16.91 6.77 15.96
C ASP A 74 16.88 5.24 15.87
N PHE A 75 16.69 4.74 14.66
CA PHE A 75 16.58 3.32 14.40
C PHE A 75 17.97 2.66 14.40
N GLN A 76 18.20 1.73 15.32
CA GLN A 76 19.45 0.97 15.41
C GLN A 76 19.20 -0.53 15.19
N TRP A 77 20.00 -1.13 14.31
CA TRP A 77 20.05 -2.58 14.16
C TRP A 77 20.89 -3.18 15.30
N THR A 78 20.28 -3.98 16.15
CA THR A 78 20.97 -4.77 17.18
C THR A 78 21.20 -6.21 16.72
N SER A 79 22.17 -6.89 17.34
CA SER A 79 22.33 -8.33 17.13
C SER A 79 21.14 -9.10 17.68
N ALA A 80 20.69 -10.13 16.95
CA ALA A 80 19.60 -10.97 17.40
C ALA A 80 19.93 -11.71 18.70
N ASP A 81 18.98 -11.73 19.64
CA ASP A 81 19.03 -12.57 20.82
C ASP A 81 18.72 -14.02 20.44
N LYS A 82 19.73 -14.89 20.53
CA LYS A 82 19.60 -16.29 20.13
C LYS A 82 18.76 -17.08 21.10
N GLU A 83 18.94 -16.85 22.40
CA GLU A 83 18.29 -17.65 23.44
C GLU A 83 16.80 -17.34 23.47
N GLY A 84 16.45 -16.05 23.43
CA GLY A 84 15.06 -15.61 23.30
C GLY A 84 14.40 -16.13 22.03
N LEU A 85 15.11 -16.17 20.90
CA LEU A 85 14.57 -16.65 19.64
C LEU A 85 14.31 -18.16 19.63
N VAL A 86 15.22 -18.95 20.20
CA VAL A 86 15.03 -20.41 20.35
C VAL A 86 13.92 -20.68 21.35
N ASN A 87 13.89 -19.99 22.50
CA ASN A 87 12.83 -20.12 23.50
C ASN A 87 11.43 -19.87 22.89
N PHE A 88 11.25 -18.72 22.26
CA PHE A 88 9.97 -18.35 21.67
C PHE A 88 9.57 -19.28 20.51
N LEU A 89 10.46 -19.52 19.54
CA LEU A 89 10.08 -20.27 18.35
C LEU A 89 10.05 -21.79 18.59
N ALA A 90 11.07 -22.36 19.22
CA ALA A 90 11.17 -23.81 19.37
C ALA A 90 10.32 -24.32 20.54
N PHE A 91 10.39 -23.67 21.71
CA PHE A 91 9.71 -24.16 22.91
C PHE A 91 8.25 -23.71 22.98
N GLU A 92 7.94 -22.43 22.76
CA GLU A 92 6.57 -21.93 22.87
C GLU A 92 5.74 -22.18 21.60
N ASN A 93 6.35 -22.07 20.42
CA ASN A 93 5.65 -22.18 19.13
C ASN A 93 5.95 -23.49 18.38
N SER A 94 6.67 -24.44 19.00
CA SER A 94 6.92 -25.80 18.49
C SER A 94 7.55 -25.86 17.09
N PHE A 95 8.33 -24.85 16.70
CA PHE A 95 9.21 -24.97 15.53
C PHE A 95 10.35 -25.94 15.82
N SER A 96 10.92 -26.57 14.80
CA SER A 96 12.04 -27.49 15.03
C SER A 96 13.29 -26.73 15.49
N SER A 97 13.81 -27.06 16.69
CA SER A 97 14.97 -26.39 17.30
C SER A 97 16.15 -26.29 16.34
N ASP A 98 16.51 -27.39 15.68
CA ASP A 98 17.64 -27.45 14.74
C ASP A 98 17.55 -26.44 13.59
N ARG A 99 16.33 -26.16 13.09
CA ARG A 99 16.14 -25.16 12.03
C ARG A 99 16.23 -23.74 12.57
N VAL A 100 15.70 -23.51 13.77
CA VAL A 100 15.73 -22.21 14.43
C VAL A 100 17.16 -21.84 14.81
N GLU A 101 17.92 -22.76 15.41
CA GLU A 101 19.31 -22.53 15.81
C GLU A 101 20.20 -22.23 14.60
N LYS A 102 20.13 -23.05 13.54
CA LYS A 102 20.90 -22.79 12.32
C LYS A 102 20.53 -21.45 11.69
N ALA A 103 19.25 -21.10 11.64
CA ALA A 103 18.82 -19.81 11.10
C ALA A 103 19.29 -18.63 11.98
N ALA A 104 19.12 -18.72 13.30
CA ALA A 104 19.49 -17.70 14.27
C ALA A 104 21.00 -17.43 14.31
N VAL A 105 21.80 -18.50 14.26
CA VAL A 105 23.24 -18.41 14.42
C VAL A 105 23.96 -18.08 13.11
N GLU A 106 23.59 -18.73 12.01
CA GLU A 106 24.38 -18.64 10.77
C GLU A 106 23.81 -17.62 9.81
N LYS A 107 22.50 -17.68 9.54
CA LYS A 107 21.88 -16.86 8.49
C LYS A 107 21.71 -15.41 8.92
N ILE A 108 21.22 -15.18 10.14
CA ILE A 108 21.02 -13.82 10.65
C ILE A 108 22.36 -13.11 10.84
N LYS A 109 23.38 -13.79 11.38
CA LYS A 109 24.72 -13.22 11.50
C LYS A 109 25.39 -12.93 10.16
N ALA A 110 25.34 -13.90 9.24
CA ALA A 110 25.89 -13.68 7.91
C ALA A 110 25.20 -12.52 7.19
N ALA A 111 23.90 -12.32 7.39
CA ALA A 111 23.18 -11.17 6.85
C ALA A 111 23.58 -9.86 7.56
N SER A 112 23.68 -9.84 8.89
CA SER A 112 24.10 -8.64 9.62
C SER A 112 25.48 -8.16 9.19
N ASP A 113 26.41 -9.09 8.98
CA ASP A 113 27.78 -8.76 8.57
C ASP A 113 27.83 -8.22 7.13
N LYS A 114 27.02 -8.80 6.23
CA LYS A 114 26.87 -8.32 4.83
C LYS A 114 26.28 -6.92 4.74
N TYR A 115 25.35 -6.56 5.61
CA TYR A 115 24.69 -5.26 5.62
C TYR A 115 25.27 -4.28 6.64
N SER A 116 26.38 -4.63 7.31
CA SER A 116 27.19 -3.71 8.09
C SER A 116 27.73 -2.57 7.21
N PRO A 117 28.14 -1.41 7.75
CA PRO A 117 28.72 -0.33 6.95
C PRO A 117 29.87 -0.79 6.02
N ALA A 118 30.73 -1.70 6.49
CA ALA A 118 31.80 -2.30 5.71
C ALA A 118 31.30 -3.28 4.63
N GLY A 119 30.21 -4.00 4.89
CA GLY A 119 29.56 -4.89 3.92
C GLY A 119 28.77 -4.14 2.85
N ARG A 120 28.05 -3.07 3.22
CA ARG A 120 27.32 -2.18 2.30
C ARG A 120 28.25 -1.50 1.31
N ALA A 121 29.43 -1.06 1.75
CA ALA A 121 30.43 -0.48 0.86
C ALA A 121 30.84 -1.43 -0.29
N LYS A 122 30.83 -2.74 -0.05
CA LYS A 122 31.13 -3.78 -1.06
C LYS A 122 29.95 -4.07 -2.00
N LEU A 123 28.72 -3.79 -1.57
CA LEU A 123 27.50 -3.98 -2.38
C LEU A 123 27.18 -2.75 -3.26
N LEU A 124 27.62 -1.57 -2.80
CA LEU A 124 27.40 -0.30 -3.49
C LEU A 124 28.52 0.03 -4.50
N THR A 125 29.52 -0.84 -4.67
CA THR A 125 30.52 -0.66 -5.73
C THR A 125 29.84 -0.76 -7.10
N PRO A 126 29.94 0.27 -7.95
CA PRO A 126 29.38 0.22 -9.29
C PRO A 126 29.97 -0.96 -10.08
N VAL A 127 29.12 -1.66 -10.83
CA VAL A 127 29.47 -2.77 -11.74
C VAL A 127 30.46 -2.34 -12.85
N ALA A 128 30.84 -1.07 -12.93
CA ALA A 128 31.87 -0.58 -13.84
C ALA A 128 33.31 -0.99 -13.46
N ASN A 129 33.55 -1.44 -12.21
CA ASN A 129 34.90 -1.77 -11.73
C ASN A 129 35.18 -3.29 -11.56
N LEU A 130 34.26 -4.16 -12.01
CA LEU A 130 34.48 -5.61 -12.00
C LEU A 130 35.12 -6.06 -13.32
N SER A 131 36.45 -6.02 -13.40
CA SER A 131 37.18 -6.70 -14.47
C SER A 131 37.24 -8.21 -14.18
N GLY A 132 36.33 -8.97 -14.77
CA GLY A 132 36.54 -10.39 -15.09
C GLY A 132 35.69 -11.42 -14.35
N SER A 133 34.58 -11.83 -14.97
CA SER A 133 34.19 -13.24 -15.15
C SER A 133 33.04 -13.33 -16.14
N THR A 134 33.22 -14.10 -17.21
CA THR A 134 32.24 -14.31 -18.28
C THR A 134 31.06 -15.12 -17.78
N ASP A 135 29.92 -14.48 -17.55
CA ASP A 135 28.63 -15.15 -17.42
C ASP A 135 27.63 -14.61 -18.44
N LYS A 136 26.97 -15.56 -19.12
CA LYS A 136 26.14 -15.34 -20.29
C LYS A 136 24.97 -14.39 -20.01
N GLU A 137 24.90 -13.34 -20.80
CA GLU A 137 23.82 -12.34 -20.83
C GLU A 137 22.46 -12.99 -21.14
N SER A 138 21.50 -12.81 -20.24
CA SER A 138 20.09 -13.11 -20.49
C SER A 138 19.44 -11.89 -21.11
N LYS A 139 19.18 -11.95 -22.42
CA LYS A 139 18.56 -10.90 -23.21
C LYS A 139 17.08 -10.70 -22.82
N CYS A 140 16.77 -9.66 -22.04
CA CYS A 140 15.41 -9.18 -21.83
C CYS A 140 15.05 -8.12 -22.88
N VAL A 141 14.24 -8.49 -23.87
CA VAL A 141 13.66 -7.55 -24.85
C VAL A 141 12.32 -7.06 -24.31
N LEU A 142 12.29 -5.83 -23.79
CA LEU A 142 11.06 -5.06 -23.66
C LEU A 142 10.94 -4.17 -24.90
N GLY A 143 9.98 -4.51 -25.75
CA GLY A 143 9.69 -3.76 -26.98
C GLY A 143 9.18 -2.36 -26.66
N ALA A 144 9.80 -1.36 -27.29
CA ALA A 144 9.33 0.01 -27.28
C ALA A 144 8.11 0.15 -28.19
N SER A 145 6.99 0.65 -27.67
CA SER A 145 5.93 1.25 -28.48
C SER A 145 5.94 2.75 -28.24
N GLY A 146 6.51 3.49 -29.18
CA GLY A 146 6.49 4.95 -29.17
C GLY A 146 5.11 5.49 -29.49
N GLN A 147 4.66 6.51 -28.75
CA GLN A 147 3.77 7.54 -29.26
C GLN A 147 4.20 8.90 -28.72
N GLY A 148 4.32 9.86 -29.64
CA GLY A 148 4.93 11.17 -29.43
C GLY A 148 4.15 12.07 -28.47
N LEU A 149 4.92 12.80 -27.66
CA LEU A 149 4.44 13.86 -26.79
C LEU A 149 4.13 15.10 -27.62
N ARG A 150 2.84 15.47 -27.74
CA ARG A 150 2.44 16.80 -28.20
C ARG A 150 2.18 17.69 -26.99
N SER A 151 2.95 18.77 -26.90
CA SER A 151 2.84 19.82 -25.89
C SER A 151 1.51 20.56 -26.00
N ARG A 152 0.74 20.67 -24.90
CA ARG A 152 -0.33 21.69 -24.78
C ARG A 152 -0.47 22.22 -23.34
N THR A 153 -0.41 23.55 -23.30
CA THR A 153 -0.93 24.63 -22.43
C THR A 153 -1.11 24.43 -20.92
N ALA A 154 -0.79 25.52 -20.20
CA ALA A 154 -0.81 25.66 -18.75
C ALA A 154 -2.13 25.24 -18.09
N VAL A 155 -2.01 24.43 -17.04
CA VAL A 155 -3.08 23.93 -16.20
C VAL A 155 -3.62 25.06 -15.33
N GLN A 156 -4.93 25.31 -15.39
CA GLN A 156 -5.62 26.19 -14.47
C GLN A 156 -5.63 25.52 -13.09
N VAL A 157 -4.98 26.15 -12.11
CA VAL A 157 -4.98 25.68 -10.72
C VAL A 157 -6.28 26.13 -10.07
N CYS A 158 -7.15 25.18 -9.77
CA CYS A 158 -8.36 25.42 -9.00
C CYS A 158 -7.96 25.78 -7.56
N SER A 159 -8.20 27.02 -7.16
CA SER A 159 -8.00 27.48 -5.79
C SER A 159 -9.32 27.38 -5.06
N SER A 160 -9.53 26.30 -4.30
CA SER A 160 -10.73 26.18 -3.47
C SER A 160 -10.56 27.03 -2.21
N SER A 161 -11.27 28.15 -2.15
CA SER A 161 -11.37 29.01 -0.97
C SER A 161 -11.95 28.23 0.21
N SER A 162 -11.24 28.24 1.34
CA SER A 162 -11.70 27.70 2.61
C SER A 162 -12.84 28.56 3.17
N SER A 163 -14.09 28.21 2.89
CA SER A 163 -15.23 28.70 3.66
C SER A 163 -15.63 27.63 4.67
N GLY A 164 -15.37 27.92 5.95
CA GLY A 164 -15.67 27.04 7.06
C GLY A 164 -17.15 26.69 7.15
N PHE A 165 -17.43 25.39 7.28
CA PHE A 165 -18.75 24.88 7.64
C PHE A 165 -18.62 24.20 9.00
N ARG A 166 -19.28 24.78 10.00
CA ARG A 166 -19.41 24.19 11.34
C ARG A 166 -20.68 23.34 11.37
N TYR A 167 -20.56 22.08 11.76
CA TYR A 167 -21.60 21.33 12.45
C TYR A 167 -20.88 20.62 13.61
N GLY A 168 -21.32 20.68 14.87
CA GLY A 168 -22.70 20.57 15.32
C GLY A 168 -22.84 19.18 15.95
N SER A 169 -22.58 19.11 17.26
CA SER A 169 -22.60 17.92 18.10
C SER A 169 -23.92 17.14 17.98
N SER A 170 -23.87 15.83 17.69
CA SER A 170 -24.73 14.82 18.34
C SER A 170 -24.44 13.38 17.91
N SER A 171 -24.25 12.52 18.91
CA SER A 171 -24.60 11.09 18.97
C SER A 171 -23.78 10.08 18.12
N SER A 172 -22.69 9.61 18.73
CA SER A 172 -21.98 8.38 18.39
C SER A 172 -22.88 7.13 18.51
N LYS A 173 -22.84 6.24 17.52
CA LYS A 173 -23.12 4.81 17.69
C LYS A 173 -22.04 3.98 16.98
N PRO A 174 -21.47 2.96 17.65
CA PRO A 174 -20.37 2.16 17.09
C PRO A 174 -20.89 1.05 16.16
N LEU A 175 -20.14 0.79 15.10
CA LEU A 175 -20.40 -0.24 14.10
C LEU A 175 -19.76 -1.56 14.59
N VAL A 176 -20.59 -2.53 14.97
CA VAL A 176 -20.19 -3.88 15.39
C VAL A 176 -20.23 -4.82 14.17
N LEU A 177 -19.08 -5.40 13.79
CA LEU A 177 -19.03 -6.50 12.81
C LEU A 177 -19.34 -7.84 13.49
N GLY A 178 -20.50 -8.42 13.18
CA GLY A 178 -20.88 -9.78 13.56
C GLY A 178 -20.33 -10.81 12.56
N ARG A 179 -19.47 -11.71 13.04
CA ARG A 179 -18.93 -12.88 12.33
C ARG A 179 -19.86 -14.07 12.57
N GLN A 180 -20.54 -14.58 11.54
CA GLN A 180 -21.32 -15.82 11.63
C GLN A 180 -20.48 -17.01 11.16
N SER A 181 -20.27 -17.99 12.02
CA SER A 181 -19.78 -19.33 11.67
C SER A 181 -20.77 -20.36 12.22
N GLY A 182 -21.60 -20.93 11.35
CA GLY A 182 -22.51 -22.01 11.69
C GLY A 182 -21.89 -23.37 11.38
N VAL A 183 -21.62 -24.17 12.42
CA VAL A 183 -21.30 -25.60 12.31
C VAL A 183 -22.53 -26.35 12.81
N HIS A 184 -23.12 -27.16 11.95
CA HIS A 184 -24.35 -27.90 12.20
C HIS A 184 -24.01 -29.26 12.83
N VAL A 185 -24.39 -29.48 14.09
CA VAL A 185 -24.30 -30.77 14.77
C VAL A 185 -25.72 -31.26 15.06
N LYS A 186 -26.12 -32.39 14.48
CA LYS A 186 -27.38 -33.08 14.75
C LYS A 186 -27.25 -33.98 16.00
N PRO A 187 -28.25 -34.02 16.90
CA PRO A 187 -28.34 -35.05 17.94
C PRO A 187 -29.07 -36.31 17.43
N PRO A 188 -28.77 -37.51 17.95
CA PRO A 188 -29.49 -38.73 17.60
C PRO A 188 -30.77 -38.88 18.45
N THR A 189 -31.88 -39.18 17.79
CA THR A 189 -33.14 -39.60 18.41
C THR A 189 -33.14 -41.12 18.60
N PHE A 190 -33.28 -41.55 19.83
CA PHE A 190 -33.47 -42.94 20.24
C PHE A 190 -34.97 -43.16 20.50
N SER A 191 -35.61 -44.08 19.79
CA SER A 191 -36.94 -44.61 20.14
C SER A 191 -37.08 -46.07 19.69
N PHE A 192 -37.55 -46.86 20.66
CA PHE A 192 -37.85 -48.28 20.65
C PHE A 192 -38.86 -48.72 19.58
N ILE A 193 -38.61 -49.88 18.97
CA ILE A 193 -39.50 -51.07 18.98
C ILE A 193 -38.59 -52.30 19.08
#